data_AF-A0A0M9E9I3-F1
#
_entry.id   AF-A0A0M9E9I3-F1
#
_cell.length_a   1.000
_cell.length_b   1.000
_cell.length_c   1.000
_cell.angle_alpha   90.00
_cell.angle_beta   90.00
_cell.angle_gamma   90.00
#
_symmetry.space_group_name_H-M   'P 1'
#
loop_
_entity.id
_entity.type
_entity.pdbx_description
1 polymer ?
#
loop_
_entity_poly.entity_id
_entity_poly.type
_entity_poly.pdbx_seq_one_letter_code
_entity_poly.pdbx_strand_id
1 'polypeptide(L)' 'MSNENITDVSQYLTFTLEDEIFAIDVYQVREVLDMEAITKVPQSPDFMRGVINVRGSVVPVVDLRLKFGMPHTETT' A
#
# COMPACT_ATOMS: atom_id res chain seq x y z
N MET A 1 35.25 -1.87 -26.61
CA MET A 1 34.85 -1.78 -25.20
C MET A 1 33.72 -0.77 -25.11
N SER A 2 32.47 -1.24 -25.20
CA SER A 2 31.28 -0.41 -24.94
C SER A 2 31.19 -0.21 -23.43
N ASN A 3 31.26 1.05 -22.98
CA ASN A 3 30.95 1.39 -21.61
C ASN A 3 29.47 1.08 -21.36
N GLU A 4 29.19 -0.03 -20.67
CA GLU A 4 27.89 -0.21 -20.02
C GLU A 4 27.84 0.76 -18.85
N ASN A 5 27.09 1.85 -19.02
CA ASN A 5 26.71 2.70 -17.90
C ASN A 5 25.75 1.88 -17.02
N ILE A 6 26.28 1.15 -16.04
CA ILE A 6 25.44 0.70 -14.92
C ILE A 6 25.00 1.98 -14.23
N THR A 7 23.71 2.31 -14.27
CA THR A 7 22.96 2.91 -13.14
C THR A 7 21.57 3.34 -13.62
N ASP A 8 20.67 2.37 -13.84
CA ASP A 8 19.27 2.64 -13.51
C ASP A 8 19.10 2.18 -12.06
N VAL A 9 19.22 3.11 -11.11
CA VAL A 9 19.12 2.80 -9.68
C VAL A 9 17.64 2.62 -9.36
N SER A 10 17.17 1.39 -9.33
CA SER A 10 15.80 1.08 -8.93
C SER A 10 15.63 1.28 -7.42
N GLN A 11 14.71 2.16 -7.04
CA GLN A 11 14.39 2.47 -5.65
C GLN A 11 13.02 1.92 -5.29
N TYR A 12 12.92 1.30 -4.11
CA TYR A 12 11.70 0.67 -3.64
C TYR A 12 11.40 1.08 -2.21
N LEU A 13 10.12 1.31 -1.91
CA LEU A 13 9.62 1.34 -0.54
C LEU A 13 9.33 -0.10 -0.12
N THR A 14 9.92 -0.52 1.01
CA THR A 14 9.65 -1.83 1.60
C THR A 14 8.64 -1.70 2.74
N PHE A 15 7.80 -2.71 2.90
CA PHE A 15 6.84 -2.80 3.99
C PHE A 15 6.57 -4.28 4.30
N THR A 16 6.10 -4.55 5.51
CA THR A 16 5.85 -5.91 5.97
C THR A 16 4.36 -6.22 5.97
N LEU A 17 3.99 -7.39 5.48
CA LEU A 17 2.68 -7.99 5.70
C LEU A 17 2.90 -9.27 6.51
N GLU A 18 2.49 -9.27 7.78
CA GLU A 18 2.79 -10.36 8.72
C GLU A 18 4.30 -10.58 8.88
N ASP A 19 4.84 -11.72 8.47
CA ASP A 19 6.27 -12.05 8.56
C ASP A 19 7.01 -11.87 7.21
N GLU A 20 6.33 -11.38 6.18
CA GLU A 20 6.83 -11.29 4.81
C GLU A 20 7.13 -9.85 4.40
N ILE A 21 8.26 -9.65 3.71
CA ILE A 21 8.68 -8.33 3.20
C ILE A 21 8.22 -8.17 1.75
N PHE A 22 7.47 -7.10 1.51
CA PHE A 22 7.03 -6.66 0.20
C PHE A 22 7.71 -5.35 -0.19
N ALA A 23 7.67 -5.04 -1.49
CA ALA A 23 8.25 -3.83 -2.04
C ALA A 23 7.38 -3.27 -3.17
N ILE A 24 7.34 -1.94 -3.27
CA ILE A 24 6.73 -1.22 -4.38
C ILE A 24 7.74 -0.19 -4.90
N ASP A 25 7.76 0.02 -6.22
CA ASP A 25 8.55 1.09 -6.83
C ASP A 25 8.24 2.42 -6.14
N VAL A 26 9.27 3.11 -5.65
CA VAL A 26 9.10 4.35 -4.88
C VAL A 26 8.40 5.43 -5.71
N TYR A 27 8.55 5.41 -7.04
CA TYR A 27 7.89 6.37 -7.93
C TYR A 27 6.37 6.15 -8.05
N GLN A 28 5.86 4.99 -7.62
CA GLN A 28 4.42 4.72 -7.51
C GLN A 28 3.85 5.15 -6.15
N VAL A 29 4.70 5.50 -5.18
CA VAL A 29 4.28 5.89 -3.83
C VAL A 29 4.06 7.40 -3.77
N ARG A 30 2.84 7.82 -3.43
CA ARG A 30 2.53 9.23 -3.22
C ARG A 30 3.00 9.74 -1.87
N GLU A 31 2.68 9.00 -0.81
CA GLU A 31 3.00 9.33 0.58
C GLU A 31 2.77 8.10 1.48
N VAL A 32 3.40 8.11 2.65
CA VAL A 32 3.14 7.17 3.74
C VAL A 32 2.43 7.95 4.84
N LEU A 33 1.27 7.46 5.27
CA LEU A 33 0.40 8.14 6.23
C LEU A 33 0.18 7.24 7.45
N ASP A 34 -0.06 7.86 8.59
CA ASP A 34 -0.63 7.16 9.75
C ASP A 34 -2.08 6.76 9.45
N MET A 35 -2.56 5.74 10.15
CA MET A 35 -3.94 5.28 10.00
C MET A 35 -4.93 6.33 10.50
N GLU A 36 -5.87 6.71 9.63
CA GLU A 36 -6.99 7.58 9.97
C GLU A 36 -8.30 6.80 10.09
N ALA A 37 -9.35 7.47 10.59
CA ALA A 37 -10.67 6.87 10.67
C ALA A 37 -11.22 6.54 9.27
N ILE A 38 -11.46 5.25 9.02
CA ILE A 38 -11.96 4.76 7.73
C ILE A 38 -13.49 4.82 7.70
N THR A 39 -14.04 5.45 6.67
CA THR A 39 -15.48 5.43 6.39
C THR A 39 -15.83 4.22 5.54
N LYS A 40 -16.60 3.28 6.09
CA LYS A 40 -17.01 2.06 5.39
C LYS A 40 -17.88 2.37 4.17
N VAL A 41 -17.63 1.65 3.08
CA VAL A 41 -18.46 1.69 1.87
C VAL A 41 -19.42 0.50 1.89
N PRO A 42 -20.75 0.69 1.84
CA PRO A 42 -21.70 -0.42 1.83
C PRO A 42 -21.49 -1.35 0.63
N GLN A 43 -21.71 -2.65 0.83
CA GLN A 43 -21.62 -3.68 -0.21
C GLN A 43 -20.25 -3.78 -0.91
N SER A 44 -19.18 -3.28 -0.27
CA SER A 44 -17.84 -3.44 -0.79
C SER A 44 -17.29 -4.85 -0.52
N PRO A 45 -16.33 -5.34 -1.33
CA PRO A 45 -15.61 -6.57 -1.03
C PRO A 45 -14.92 -6.53 0.34
N ASP A 46 -14.67 -7.68 0.96
CA ASP A 46 -14.09 -7.76 2.32
C ASP A 46 -12.71 -7.09 2.45
N PHE A 47 -11.89 -7.14 1.38
CA PHE A 47 -10.59 -6.46 1.35
C PHE A 47 -10.72 -4.93 1.27
N MET A 48 -11.88 -4.39 0.95
CA MET A 48 -12.13 -2.95 0.86
C MET A 48 -12.54 -2.43 2.23
N ARG A 49 -11.60 -1.83 2.96
CA ARG A 49 -11.87 -1.29 4.30
C ARG A 49 -12.81 -0.09 4.24
N GLY A 50 -12.72 0.70 3.16
CA GLY A 50 -13.57 1.86 2.91
C GLY A 50 -12.81 2.99 2.24
N VAL A 51 -13.10 4.23 2.64
CA VAL A 51 -12.43 5.43 2.14
C VAL A 51 -11.95 6.32 3.30
N ILE A 52 -10.89 7.09 3.04
CA ILE A 52 -10.39 8.16 3.92
C ILE A 52 -10.32 9.48 3.15
N ASN A 53 -10.21 10.59 3.88
CA ASN A 53 -10.04 11.91 3.29
C ASN A 53 -8.60 12.38 3.45
N VAL A 54 -7.83 12.35 2.37
CA VAL A 54 -6.46 12.86 2.36
C VAL A 54 -6.45 14.25 1.72
N ARG A 55 -6.35 15.29 2.56
CA ARG A 55 -6.27 16.71 2.15
C ARG A 55 -7.38 17.13 1.17
N GLY A 56 -8.61 16.70 1.43
CA GLY A 56 -9.79 16.97 0.59
C GLY A 56 -10.01 15.96 -0.54
N SER A 57 -9.11 15.00 -0.72
CA SER A 57 -9.26 13.92 -1.72
C SER A 57 -9.78 12.66 -1.06
N VAL A 58 -10.85 12.08 -1.61
CA VAL A 58 -11.38 10.78 -1.16
C VAL A 58 -10.50 9.67 -1.73
N VAL A 59 -9.83 8.92 -0.85
CA VAL A 59 -8.89 7.86 -1.23
C VAL A 59 -9.40 6.50 -0.74
N PRO A 60 -9.48 5.48 -1.59
CA PRO A 60 -9.87 4.13 -1.19
C PRO A 60 -8.78 3.45 -0.33
N VAL A 61 -9.19 2.74 0.72
CA VAL A 61 -8.29 1.99 1.61
C VAL A 61 -8.53 0.50 1.50
N VAL A 62 -7.53 -0.22 0.98
CA VAL A 62 -7.55 -1.68 0.81
C VAL A 62 -6.70 -2.36 1.88
N ASP A 63 -7.21 -3.43 2.47
CA ASP A 63 -6.44 -4.36 3.30
C ASP A 63 -5.66 -5.31 2.40
N LEU A 64 -4.34 -5.09 2.29
CA LEU A 64 -3.48 -5.88 1.40
C LEU A 64 -3.39 -7.35 1.82
N ARG A 65 -3.45 -7.67 3.12
CA ARG A 65 -3.43 -9.06 3.59
C ARG A 65 -4.67 -9.80 3.07
N LEU A 66 -5.86 -9.24 3.28
CA LEU A 66 -7.09 -9.81 2.73
C LEU A 66 -7.06 -9.87 1.18
N LYS A 67 -6.51 -8.84 0.53
CA LYS A 67 -6.41 -8.82 -0.94
C LYS A 67 -5.52 -9.92 -1.50
N PHE A 68 -4.49 -10.32 -0.76
CA PHE A 68 -3.55 -11.39 -1.14
C PHE A 68 -3.92 -12.76 -0.55
N GLY A 69 -5.08 -12.88 0.11
CA GLY A 69 -5.55 -14.15 0.67
C GLY A 69 -4.88 -14.54 1.99
N MET A 70 -4.25 -13.59 2.68
CA MET A 70 -3.67 -13.73 4.01
C MET A 70 -4.72 -13.45 5.11
N PRO A 71 -4.45 -13.83 6.37
CA PRO A 71 -5.30 -13.47 7.51
C PRO A 71 -5.45 -11.95 7.65
N HIS A 72 -6.56 -11.51 8.24
CA HIS A 72 -6.87 -10.09 8.40
C HIS A 72 -5.77 -9.32 9.15
N THR A 73 -5.52 -8.06 8.75
CA THR A 73 -4.66 -7.16 9.51
C THR A 73 -5.31 -6.84 10.86
N GLU A 74 -4.66 -7.19 11.97
CA GLU A 74 -5.08 -6.76 13.30
C GLU A 74 -4.96 -5.24 13.40
N THR A 75 -5.95 -4.59 14.00
CA THR A 75 -5.92 -3.14 14.19
C THR A 75 -4.84 -2.80 15.22
N THR A 76 -3.70 -2.28 14.78
CA THR A 76 -2.68 -1.65 15.62
C THR A 76 -3.13 -0.28 16.13
#